data_AF-A0A4Y1Q770-F1
#
_entry.id   AF-A0A4Y1Q770-F1
#
_cell.length_a   1.000
_cell.length_b   1.000
_cell.length_c   1.000
_cell.angle_alpha   90.00
_cell.angle_beta   90.00
_cell.angle_gamma   90.00
#
_symmetry.space_group_name_H-M   'P 1'
#
loop_
_entity.id
_entity.type
_entity.pdbx_description
1 polymer ?
#
loop_
_entity_poly.entity_id
_entity_poly.type
_entity_poly.pdbx_seq_one_letter_code
_entity_poly.pdbx_strand_id
1 'polypeptide(L)' 'FGDYFKKEAINFSWELLTQVYSLPKERLYVTYFAGDPSNNIPCDDEAKETWLELGLDPTHVIPSKYNFW' A
#
# COMPACT_ATOMS: atom_id res chain seq x y z
N PHE A 1 11.67 7.87 -15.87
CA PHE A 1 11.72 7.66 -14.41
C PHE A 1 11.28 8.96 -13.76
N GLY A 2 10.32 8.91 -12.83
CA GLY A 2 9.75 10.10 -12.17
C GLY A 2 8.38 10.53 -12.70
N ASP A 3 7.76 9.76 -13.59
CA ASP A 3 6.45 10.11 -14.19
C ASP A 3 5.26 9.79 -13.25
N TYR A 4 5.47 8.89 -12.29
CA TYR A 4 4.48 8.52 -11.28
C TYR A 4 5.18 8.04 -10.00
N PHE A 5 4.43 7.97 -8.90
CA PHE A 5 4.96 7.50 -7.62
C PHE A 5 3.98 6.54 -6.93
N LYS A 6 3.75 6.68 -5.62
CA LYS A 6 2.98 5.71 -4.85
C LYS A 6 1.54 5.61 -5.30
N LYS A 7 0.85 6.75 -5.45
CA LYS A 7 -0.59 6.75 -5.74
C LYS A 7 -0.90 5.98 -7.03
N GLU A 8 -0.23 6.32 -8.12
CA GLU A 8 -0.46 5.63 -9.39
C GLU A 8 0.04 4.18 -9.36
N ALA A 9 1.20 3.90 -8.77
CA ALA A 9 1.74 2.54 -8.68
C ALA A 9 0.79 1.59 -7.92
N ILE A 10 0.20 2.08 -6.82
CA ILE A 10 -0.79 1.34 -6.02
C ILE A 10 -2.07 1.12 -6.83
N ASN A 11 -2.57 2.15 -7.54
CA ASN A 11 -3.75 2.03 -8.40
C ASN A 11 -3.54 1.00 -9.51
N PHE A 12 -2.40 1.02 -10.20
CA PHE A 12 -2.09 0.05 -11.25
C PHE A 12 -1.97 -1.38 -10.71
N SER A 13 -1.33 -1.53 -9.54
CA SER A 13 -1.23 -2.84 -8.88
C SER A 13 -2.61 -3.39 -8.51
N TRP A 14 -3.48 -2.54 -7.99
CA TRP A 14 -4.85 -2.90 -7.63
C TRP A 14 -5.70 -3.29 -8.84
N GLU A 15 -5.66 -2.50 -9.92
CA GLU A 15 -6.34 -2.80 -11.17
C GLU A 15 -5.90 -4.15 -11.74
N LEU A 16 -4.58 -4.37 -11.83
CA LEU A 16 -4.04 -5.62 -12.36
C LEU A 16 -4.51 -6.83 -11.55
N LEU A 17 -4.40 -6.78 -10.22
CA LEU A 17 -4.74 -7.92 -9.36
C LEU A 17 -6.24 -8.17 -9.31
N THR A 18 -7.06 -7.12 -9.18
CA THR A 18 -8.49 -7.28 -8.88
C THR A 18 -9.38 -7.23 -10.11
N GLN A 19 -8.99 -6.53 -11.18
CA GLN A 19 -9.80 -6.38 -12.39
C GLN A 19 -9.30 -7.30 -13.50
N VAL A 20 -8.00 -7.26 -13.81
CA VAL A 20 -7.43 -8.08 -14.90
C VAL A 20 -7.34 -9.55 -14.50
N TYR A 21 -6.71 -9.84 -13.36
CA TYR A 21 -6.60 -11.21 -12.85
C TYR A 21 -7.80 -11.67 -12.02
N SER A 22 -8.74 -10.77 -11.72
CA SER A 22 -9.97 -11.09 -10.98
C SER A 22 -9.70 -11.81 -9.65
N LEU A 23 -8.60 -11.45 -8.96
CA LEU A 23 -8.33 -12.01 -7.64
C LEU A 23 -9.35 -11.47 -6.63
N PRO A 24 -9.88 -12.31 -5.73
CA PRO A 24 -10.80 -11.86 -4.70
C PRO A 24 -10.11 -10.86 -3.76
N LYS A 25 -10.70 -9.67 -3.60
CA LYS A 25 -10.13 -8.54 -2.83
C LYS A 25 -9.89 -8.91 -1.37
N GLU A 26 -10.78 -9.71 -0.80
CA GLU A 26 -10.73 -10.23 0.56
C GLU A 26 -9.56 -11.20 0.81
N ARG A 27 -8.83 -11.61 -0.24
CA ARG A 27 -7.60 -12.41 -0.11
C ARG A 27 -6.34 -11.57 -0.19
N LEU A 28 -6.46 -10.29 -0.49
CA LEU A 28 -5.31 -9.39 -0.61
C LEU A 28 -4.99 -8.77 0.74
N TYR A 29 -3.69 -8.75 1.05
CA TYR A 29 -3.10 -8.11 2.21
C TYR A 29 -1.93 -7.27 1.74
N VAL A 30 -1.79 -6.09 2.33
CA VAL A 30 -0.71 -5.16 1.99
C VAL A 30 -0.02 -4.71 3.26
N THR A 31 1.25 -4.35 3.11
CA THR A 31 2.04 -3.76 4.19
C THR A 31 2.49 -2.37 3.77
N TYR A 32 2.55 -1.45 4.73
CA TYR A 32 3.11 -0.11 4.53
C TYR A 32 4.16 0.18 5.60
N PHE A 33 5.05 1.12 5.32
CA PHE A 33 6.14 1.43 6.24
C PHE A 33 5.61 2.13 7.49
N ALA A 34 5.85 1.53 8.66
CA ALA A 34 5.37 2.04 9.93
C ALA A 34 6.13 3.29 10.44
N GLY A 35 7.21 3.70 9.76
CA GLY A 35 8.14 4.70 10.26
C GLY A 35 9.25 4.08 11.10
N ASP A 36 10.32 4.86 11.28
CA ASP A 36 11.41 4.56 12.19
C ASP A 36 11.74 5.83 13.01
N PRO A 37 11.16 5.97 14.22
CA PRO A 37 11.44 7.10 15.10
C PRO A 37 12.91 7.21 15.51
N SER A 38 13.66 6.10 15.55
CA SER A 38 15.08 6.12 15.94
C SER A 38 15.96 6.80 14.90
N ASN A 39 15.51 6.79 13.64
CA ASN A 39 16.16 7.46 12.51
C ASN A 39 15.38 8.69 12.02
N ASN A 40 14.39 9.17 12.78
CA ASN A 40 13.52 10.30 12.43
C ASN A 40 12.83 10.14 11.06
N ILE A 41 12.44 8.90 10.71
CA ILE A 41 11.73 8.60 9.47
C ILE A 41 10.24 8.43 9.80
N PRO A 42 9.33 9.24 9.21
CA PRO A 42 7.91 9.15 9.50
C PRO A 42 7.28 7.88 8.90
N CYS A 43 6.08 7.58 9.37
CA CYS A 43 5.20 6.58 8.77
C CYS A 43 4.86 6.93 7.31
N ASP A 44 4.70 5.91 6.46
CA ASP A 44 4.20 6.10 5.09
C ASP A 44 2.67 6.15 5.05
N ASP A 45 2.13 7.26 5.55
CA ASP A 45 0.68 7.51 5.59
C ASP A 45 0.08 7.62 4.19
N GLU A 46 0.85 8.09 3.20
CA GLU A 46 0.42 8.19 1.80
C GLU A 46 0.07 6.81 1.22
N ALA A 47 0.94 5.81 1.42
CA ALA A 47 0.68 4.45 0.96
C ALA A 47 -0.55 3.84 1.67
N LYS A 48 -0.62 4.01 3.01
CA LYS A 48 -1.74 3.52 3.82
C LYS A 48 -3.08 4.07 3.33
N GLU A 49 -3.21 5.40 3.23
CA GLU A 49 -4.46 6.05 2.85
C GLU A 49 -4.84 5.69 1.40
N THR A 50 -3.87 5.57 0.48
CA THR A 50 -4.16 5.14 -0.90
C THR A 50 -4.79 3.74 -0.96
N TRP A 51 -4.31 2.78 -0.16
CA TRP A 51 -4.91 1.44 -0.10
C TRP A 51 -6.33 1.46 0.48
N LEU A 52 -6.58 2.32 1.47
CA LEU A 52 -7.91 2.48 2.06
C LEU A 52 -8.90 3.14 1.08
N GLU A 53 -8.47 4.15 0.32
CA GLU A 53 -9.27 4.80 -0.74
C GLU A 53 -9.74 3.81 -1.82
N LEU A 54 -8.96 2.75 -2.08
CA LEU A 54 -9.30 1.69 -3.03
C LEU A 54 -10.33 0.67 -2.51
N GLY A 55 -10.73 0.80 -1.23
CA GLY A 55 -11.71 -0.06 -0.58
C GLY A 55 -11.15 -1.40 -0.10
N LEU A 56 -9.84 -1.48 0.14
CA LEU A 56 -9.25 -2.63 0.84
C LEU A 56 -9.69 -2.61 2.31
N ASP A 57 -9.99 -3.78 2.87
CA ASP A 57 -10.37 -3.90 4.28
C ASP A 57 -9.28 -3.30 5.19
N PRO A 58 -9.60 -2.38 6.11
CA PRO A 58 -8.60 -1.78 7.01
C PRO A 58 -7.79 -2.79 7.82
N THR A 59 -8.36 -3.96 8.12
CA THR A 59 -7.67 -5.05 8.83
C THR A 59 -6.60 -5.74 7.97
N HIS A 60 -6.61 -5.54 6.65
CA HIS A 60 -5.65 -6.08 5.69
C HIS A 60 -4.55 -5.07 5.31
N VAL A 61 -4.58 -3.84 5.85
CA VAL A 61 -3.57 -2.79 5.63
C VAL A 61 -2.66 -2.71 6.86
N ILE A 62 -1.53 -3.42 6.81
CA ILE A 62 -0.73 -3.75 8.00
C ILE A 62 0.52 -2.86 8.09
N PRO A 63 0.74 -2.12 9.20
CA PRO A 63 1.99 -1.40 9.40
C PRO A 63 3.15 -2.37 9.64
N SER A 64 4.30 -2.11 9.01
CA SER A 64 5.51 -2.93 9.16
C SER A 64 6.77 -2.07 9.24
N LYS A 65 7.62 -2.32 10.24
CA LYS A 65 8.95 -1.69 10.36
C LYS A 65 9.97 -2.24 9.35
N TYR A 66 9.67 -3.38 8.73
CA TYR A 66 10.55 -4.04 7.75
C TYR A 66 10.24 -3.61 6.31
N ASN A 67 9.32 -2.66 6.12
CA ASN A 67 8.90 -2.13 4.81
C ASN A 67 9.77 -0.94 4.34
N PHE A 68 11.08 -1.03 4.53
CA PHE A 68 12.05 -0.07 4.01
C PHE A 68 13.07 -0.85 3.17
N TRP A 69 13.07 -0.63 1.85
CA TRP A 69 13.92 -1.34 0.87
C TRP A 69 15.09 -0.47 0.42
#